data_AF-A0A967GFB0-F1
#
_entry.id   AF-A0A967GFB0-F1
#
_cell.length_a   1.000
_cell.length_b   1.000
_cell.length_c   1.000
_cell.angle_alpha   90.00
_cell.angle_beta   90.00
_cell.angle_gamma   90.00
#
_symmetry.space_group_name_H-M   'P 1'
#
loop_
_entity.id
_entity.type
_entity.pdbx_description
1 polymer ?
#
loop_
_entity_poly.entity_id
_entity_poly.type
_entity_poly.pdbx_seq_one_letter_code
_entity_poly.pdbx_strand_id
1 'polypeptide(L)' 'YAPLNKPGDEQGTHLVDGRVVTPAGFKEAWRQAAEAGWIGITSDPAYGGQGLPMSVAVGVLEAMYGANPSLYATAMLTSG' A
#
# COMPACT_ATOMS: atom_id res chain seq x y z
N TYR A 1 -0.93 -7.36 -5.00
CA TYR A 1 -0.50 -6.13 -5.70
C TYR A 1 -0.63 -6.26 -7.22
N ALA A 2 0.21 -7.06 -7.90
CA ALA A 2 0.28 -7.08 -9.38
C ALA A 2 -1.05 -7.35 -10.12
N PRO A 3 -1.88 -8.34 -9.73
CA PRO A 3 -3.14 -8.62 -10.43
C PRO A 3 -4.16 -7.46 -10.39
N LEU A 4 -4.01 -6.54 -9.44
CA LEU A 4 -4.89 -5.38 -9.27
C LEU A 4 -4.42 -4.15 -10.05
N ASN A 5 -3.23 -4.17 -10.65
CA ASN A 5 -2.65 -2.98 -11.28
C ASN A 5 -3.50 -2.51 -12.47
N LYS A 6 -3.64 -3.36 -13.49
CA LYS A 6 -4.41 -3.03 -14.70
C LYS A 6 -5.90 -2.80 -14.41
N PRO A 7 -6.62 -3.67 -13.69
CA PRO A 7 -8.03 -3.42 -13.36
C PRO A 7 -8.23 -2.16 -12.50
N GLY A 8 -7.26 -1.83 -11.64
CA GLY A 8 -7.27 -0.63 -10.82
C GLY A 8 -7.14 0.65 -11.65
N ASP A 9 -6.26 0.62 -12.65
CA ASP A 9 -6.09 1.70 -13.62
C ASP A 9 -7.35 1.91 -14.48
N GLU A 10 -7.94 0.82 -15.00
CA GLU A 10 -9.16 0.87 -15.82
C GLU A 10 -10.38 1.39 -15.05
N GLN A 11 -10.51 1.06 -13.76
CA GLN A 11 -11.62 1.52 -12.91
C GLN A 11 -11.41 2.94 -12.40
N GLY A 12 -10.19 3.28 -11.98
CA GLY A 12 -9.89 4.55 -11.35
C GLY A 12 -10.55 4.74 -9.97
N THR A 13 -10.34 5.93 -9.41
CA THR A 13 -10.95 6.36 -8.15
C THR A 13 -12.01 7.42 -8.43
N HIS A 14 -13.16 7.33 -7.75
CA HIS A 14 -14.27 8.23 -7.94
C HIS A 14 -14.68 8.93 -6.65
N LEU A 15 -15.20 10.15 -6.76
CA LEU A 15 -15.87 10.85 -5.66
C LEU A 15 -17.38 10.72 -5.86
N VAL A 16 -18.05 10.03 -4.93
CA VAL A 16 -19.49 9.79 -4.95
C VAL A 16 -20.09 10.30 -3.64
N ASP A 17 -20.98 11.29 -3.72
CA ASP A 17 -21.63 11.90 -2.54
C ASP A 17 -20.65 12.31 -1.43
N GLY A 18 -19.51 12.90 -1.82
CA GLY A 18 -18.45 13.33 -0.90
C GLY A 18 -17.58 12.20 -0.34
N ARG A 19 -17.76 10.96 -0.79
CA ARG A 19 -16.94 9.80 -0.39
C ARG A 19 -16.06 9.32 -1.54
N VAL A 20 -14.81 9.03 -1.23
CA VAL A 20 -13.87 8.45 -2.19
C VAL A 20 -14.12 6.95 -2.29
N VAL A 21 -14.36 6.47 -3.52
CA VAL A 21 -14.53 5.06 -3.86
C VAL A 21 -13.30 4.62 -4.65
N THR A 22 -12.51 3.73 -4.05
CA THR A 22 -11.30 3.15 -4.65
C THR A 22 -11.62 1.95 -5.54
N PRO A 23 -10.73 1.58 -6.48
CA PRO A 23 -10.92 0.38 -7.29
C PRO A 23 -11.18 -0.88 -6.49
N ALA A 24 -11.90 -1.83 -7.10
CA ALA A 24 -12.18 -3.12 -6.49
C ALA A 24 -10.89 -3.84 -6.08
N GLY A 25 -10.90 -4.43 -4.88
CA GLY A 25 -9.76 -5.18 -4.33
C GLY A 25 -8.67 -4.34 -3.66
N PHE A 26 -8.60 -3.02 -3.88
CA PHE A 26 -7.56 -2.17 -3.26
C PHE A 26 -7.67 -2.16 -1.74
N LYS A 27 -8.89 -1.99 -1.19
CA LYS A 27 -9.13 -2.02 0.26
C LYS A 27 -8.69 -3.33 0.91
N GLU A 28 -8.92 -4.45 0.23
CA GLU A 28 -8.57 -5.77 0.73
C GLU A 28 -7.06 -6.03 0.66
N ALA A 29 -6.43 -5.66 -0.46
CA ALA A 29 -4.97 -5.75 -0.60
C ALA A 29 -4.24 -4.84 0.40
N TRP A 30 -4.79 -3.65 0.69
CA TRP A 30 -4.31 -2.76 1.74
C TRP A 30 -4.38 -3.43 3.11
N ARG A 31 -5.54 -3.99 3.47
CA ARG A 31 -5.75 -4.70 4.73
C ARG A 31 -4.74 -5.83 4.91
N GLN A 32 -4.57 -6.68 3.89
CA GLN A 32 -3.60 -7.78 3.94
C GLN A 32 -2.17 -7.29 4.13
N ALA A 33 -1.79 -6.18 3.48
CA ALA A 33 -0.47 -5.60 3.64
C ALA A 33 -0.25 -4.99 5.04
N ALA A 34 -1.28 -4.38 5.61
CA ALA A 34 -1.27 -3.88 6.98
C ALA A 34 -1.10 -5.02 7.99
N GLU A 35 -1.89 -6.09 7.85
CA GLU A 35 -1.85 -7.27 8.72
C GLU A 35 -0.52 -8.02 8.65
N ALA A 36 0.10 -8.05 7.47
CA ALA A 36 1.44 -8.60 7.29
C ALA A 36 2.58 -7.65 7.70
N GLY A 37 2.25 -6.44 8.19
CA GLY A 37 3.22 -5.46 8.69
C GLY A 37 3.99 -4.70 7.61
N TRP A 38 3.68 -4.87 6.32
CA TRP A 38 4.45 -4.29 5.23
C TRP A 38 4.33 -2.76 5.14
N ILE A 39 3.24 -2.19 5.66
CA ILE A 39 3.02 -0.73 5.69
C ILE A 39 3.92 -0.05 6.73
N GLY A 40 4.22 -0.73 7.83
CA GLY A 40 5.04 -0.23 8.95
C GLY A 40 6.44 -0.85 9.00
N ILE A 41 6.99 -1.28 7.86
CA ILE A 41 8.20 -2.10 7.82
C ILE A 41 9.43 -1.43 8.47
N THR A 42 9.55 -0.10 8.36
CA THR A 42 10.64 0.68 8.98
C THR A 42 10.17 1.55 10.13
N SER A 43 8.86 1.56 10.40
CA SER A 43 8.26 2.36 11.47
C SER A 43 8.70 1.87 12.84
N ASP A 44 8.69 2.77 13.82
CA ASP A 44 9.14 2.50 15.20
C ASP A 44 8.28 1.40 15.86
N PRO A 45 8.92 0.34 16.41
CA PRO A 45 8.22 -0.72 17.14
C PRO A 45 7.38 -0.24 18.32
N ALA A 46 7.71 0.89 18.95
CA ALA A 46 6.92 1.49 20.02
C ALA A 46 5.48 1.85 19.58
N TYR A 47 5.26 2.03 18.28
CA TYR A 47 3.95 2.30 17.67
C TYR A 47 3.45 1.16 16.79
N GLY A 48 4.03 -0.05 16.92
CA GLY A 48 3.60 -1.25 16.19
C GLY A 48 4.26 -1.44 14.82
N GLY A 49 5.34 -0.70 14.52
CA GLY A 49 6.16 -0.96 13.33
C GLY A 49 7.12 -2.14 13.49
N GLN A 50 7.75 -2.57 12.41
CA GLN A 50 8.75 -3.66 12.45
C GLN A 50 10.17 -3.17 12.79
N GLY A 51 10.46 -1.88 12.67
CA GLY A 51 11.77 -1.30 12.97
C GLY A 51 12.92 -1.79 12.08
N LEU A 52 12.63 -2.31 10.89
CA LEU A 52 13.69 -2.82 10.00
C LEU A 52 14.50 -1.67 9.39
N PRO A 53 15.82 -1.87 9.17
CA PRO A 53 16.63 -0.89 8.46
C PRO A 53 16.11 -0.62 7.04
N MET A 54 16.17 0.64 6.59
CA MET A 54 15.76 1.04 5.23
C MET A 54 16.46 0.24 4.13
N SER A 55 17.71 -0.17 4.34
CA SER A 55 18.49 -0.99 3.39
C SER A 55 17.88 -2.39 3.17
N VAL A 56 17.16 -2.93 4.15
CA VAL A 56 16.42 -4.19 4.02
C VAL A 56 15.04 -3.93 3.43
N ALA A 57 14.37 -2.88 3.90
CA ALA A 57 13.03 -2.54 3.45
C ALA A 57 12.96 -2.20 1.96
N VAL A 58 13.99 -1.55 1.40
CA VAL A 58 13.98 -1.07 0.01
C VAL A 58 13.65 -2.15 -1.01
N GLY A 59 14.14 -3.39 -0.84
CA GLY A 59 13.87 -4.48 -1.79
C GLY A 59 12.39 -4.92 -1.77
N VAL A 60 11.75 -4.90 -0.60
CA VAL A 60 10.32 -5.20 -0.48
C VAL A 60 9.48 -4.06 -1.05
N LEU A 61 9.82 -2.83 -0.68
CA LEU A 61 9.12 -1.62 -1.11
C LEU A 61 9.19 -1.44 -2.63
N GLU A 62 10.34 -1.70 -3.24
CA GLU A 62 10.53 -1.66 -4.69
C GLU A 62 9.68 -2.73 -5.40
N ALA A 63 9.65 -3.96 -4.88
CA ALA A 63 8.81 -5.02 -5.43
C ALA A 63 7.31 -4.68 -5.36
N MET A 64 6.87 -4.05 -4.26
CA MET A 64 5.49 -3.58 -4.11
C MET A 64 5.17 -2.44 -5.10
N TYR A 65 6.09 -1.49 -5.26
CA TYR A 65 5.97 -0.40 -6.23
C TYR A 65 5.88 -0.92 -7.66
N GLY A 66 6.78 -1.81 -8.07
CA GLY A 66 6.79 -2.42 -9.40
C GLY A 66 5.54 -3.27 -9.68
N ALA A 67 4.93 -3.85 -8.65
CA ALA A 67 3.71 -4.63 -8.77
C ALA A 67 2.48 -3.73 -8.97
N ASN A 68 2.32 -2.66 -8.19
CA ASN A 68 1.20 -1.74 -8.32
C ASN A 68 1.54 -0.37 -7.67
N PRO A 69 1.93 0.63 -8.46
CA PRO A 69 2.41 1.91 -7.93
C PRO A 69 1.29 2.74 -7.29
N SER A 70 0.05 2.66 -7.80
CA SER A 70 -1.08 3.44 -7.26
C SER A 70 -1.52 2.92 -5.89
N LEU A 71 -1.58 1.60 -5.70
CA LEU A 71 -1.84 1.02 -4.39
C LEU A 71 -0.69 1.32 -3.42
N TYR A 72 0.55 1.21 -3.86
CA TYR A 72 1.73 1.45 -3.02
C TYR A 72 1.89 2.93 -2.60
N ALA A 73 1.53 3.89 -3.45
CA ALA A 73 1.54 5.31 -3.10
C ALA A 73 0.71 5.62 -1.85
N THR A 74 -0.39 4.89 -1.64
CA THR A 74 -1.20 4.98 -0.41
C THR A 74 -0.38 4.62 0.84
N ALA A 75 0.52 3.65 0.73
CA ALA A 75 1.39 3.21 1.83
C ALA A 75 2.43 4.29 2.14
N MET A 76 3.08 4.80 1.10
CA MET A 76 4.06 5.89 1.24
C MET A 76 3.47 7.14 1.91
N LEU A 77 2.27 7.55 1.54
CA LEU A 77 1.61 8.72 2.12
C LEU A 77 1.15 8.49 3.57
N THR A 78 1.03 7.23 3.99
CA THR A 78 0.68 6.86 5.36
C THR A 78 1.90 6.83 6.29
N SER A 79 3.09 6.52 5.77
CA SER A 79 4.33 6.42 6.56
C SER A 79 4.97 7.78 6.92
N GLY A 80 4.33 8.91 6.57
CA GLY A 80 4.84 10.27 6.79
C GLY A 80 4.78 10.75 8.24
#